data_AF-A0A134BZE7-F1
#
_entry.id   AF-A0A134BZE7-F1
#
_cell.length_a   1.000
_cell.length_b   1.000
_cell.length_c   1.000
_cell.angle_alpha   90.00
_cell.angle_beta   90.00
_cell.angle_gamma   90.00
#
_symmetry.space_group_name_H-M   'P 1'
#
loop_
_entity.id
_entity.type
_entity.pdbx_description
1 polymer ?
#
loop_
_entity_poly.entity_id
_entity_poly.type
_entity_poly.pdbx_seq_one_letter_code
_entity_poly.pdbx_strand_id
1 'polypeptide(L)' 'MISFECDYNNGAHPLVLQHLVDTNDKQSLTYGFDEWSERARHRIRVACNAPKADVYFLSGVRC' A
#
# COMPACT_ATOMS: atom_id res chain seq x y z
N MET A 1 21.58 3.50 16.93
CA MET A 1 20.78 3.37 18.17
C MET A 1 19.36 3.05 17.74
N ILE A 2 18.74 1.99 18.26
CA ILE A 2 17.34 1.66 17.98
C ILE A 2 16.49 2.47 18.95
N SER A 3 15.61 3.35 18.45
CA SER A 3 14.58 4.02 19.27
C SER A 3 13.41 3.07 19.47
N PHE A 4 12.88 3.02 20.69
CA PHE A 4 11.69 2.22 21.08
C PHE A 4 10.47 3.11 21.37
N GLU A 5 10.47 4.37 20.91
CA GLU A 5 9.43 5.35 21.24
C GLU A 5 8.11 5.11 20.48
N CYS A 6 8.18 4.83 19.17
CA CYS A 6 7.03 4.39 18.39
C CYS A 6 7.46 3.63 17.12
N ASP A 7 6.52 2.88 16.54
CA ASP A 7 6.69 2.00 15.38
C ASP A 7 6.54 2.72 14.02
N TYR A 8 6.08 3.97 14.00
CA TYR A 8 5.98 4.83 12.81
C TYR A 8 7.08 5.92 12.73
N ASN A 9 8.14 5.81 13.54
CA ASN A 9 9.29 6.72 13.49
C ASN A 9 10.25 6.43 12.33
N ASN A 10 10.06 5.31 11.63
CA ASN A 10 10.87 4.94 10.48
C ASN A 10 10.12 5.22 9.18
N GLY A 11 10.87 5.46 8.10
CA GLY A 11 10.32 5.48 6.75
C GLY A 11 9.78 4.09 6.32
N ALA A 12 9.35 4.00 5.06
CA ALA A 12 8.84 2.74 4.52
C ALA A 12 9.95 1.68 4.33
N HIS A 13 9.53 0.40 4.27
CA HIS A 13 10.42 -0.71 3.96
C HIS A 13 11.15 -0.49 2.60
N PRO A 14 12.45 -0.83 2.45
CA PRO A 14 13.22 -0.55 1.23
C PRO A 14 12.56 -1.04 -0.07
N LEU A 15 11.89 -2.20 -0.04
CA LEU A 15 11.17 -2.73 -1.21
C LEU A 15 9.97 -1.86 -1.63
N VAL A 16 9.32 -1.18 -0.68
CA VAL A 16 8.24 -0.23 -1.00
C VAL A 16 8.83 1.01 -1.67
N LEU A 17 9.93 1.53 -1.12
CA LEU A 17 10.64 2.69 -1.69
C LEU A 17 11.14 2.39 -3.11
N GLN A 18 11.76 1.21 -3.31
CA GLN A 18 12.23 0.79 -4.63
C GLN A 18 11.07 0.71 -5.64
N HIS A 19 9.94 0.11 -5.26
CA HIS A 19 8.81 0.02 -6.17
C HIS A 19 8.23 1.40 -6.52
N LEU A 20 8.24 2.36 -5.58
CA LEU A 20 7.83 3.74 -5.90
C LEU A 20 8.75 4.36 -6.96
N VAL A 21 10.08 4.21 -6.81
CA VAL A 21 11.07 4.67 -7.80
C VAL A 21 10.86 3.98 -9.15
N ASP A 22 10.74 2.65 -9.17
CA ASP A 22 10.60 1.85 -10.40
C ASP A 22 9.33 2.19 -11.20
N THR A 23 8.30 2.70 -10.52
CA THR A 23 7.03 3.08 -11.14
C THR A 23 6.85 4.58 -11.32
N ASN A 24 7.82 5.40 -10.92
CA ASN A 24 7.67 6.85 -10.85
C ASN A 24 7.30 7.49 -12.20
N ASP A 25 7.88 7.00 -13.30
CA ASP A 25 7.67 7.55 -14.64
C ASP A 25 6.51 6.87 -15.39
N LYS A 26 5.81 5.92 -14.75
CA LYS A 26 4.67 5.23 -15.35
C LYS A 26 3.41 6.04 -15.13
N GLN A 27 2.69 6.30 -16.23
CA GLN A 27 1.36 6.88 -16.15
C GLN A 27 0.34 5.79 -15.81
N SER A 28 -0.50 6.07 -14.82
CA SER A 28 -1.60 5.18 -14.41
C SER A 28 -2.90 5.96 -14.27
N LEU A 29 -4.01 5.22 -14.17
CA LEU A 29 -5.28 5.80 -13.77
C LEU A 29 -5.19 6.36 -12.34
N THR A 30 -6.03 7.35 -12.04
CA THR A 30 -6.04 8.06 -10.76
C THR A 30 -7.11 7.46 -9.82
N TYR A 31 -7.21 8.01 -8.60
CA TYR A 31 -8.26 7.66 -7.62
C TYR A 31 -8.38 6.16 -7.27
N GLY A 32 -7.26 5.43 -7.29
CA GLY A 32 -7.22 4.01 -6.92
C GLY A 32 -7.74 3.06 -7.99
N PHE A 33 -7.95 3.51 -9.22
CA PHE A 33 -8.30 2.69 -10.38
C PHE A 33 -7.09 2.17 -11.16
N ASP A 34 -5.89 2.33 -10.61
CA ASP A 34 -4.65 1.84 -11.20
C ASP A 34 -4.45 0.32 -10.99
N GLU A 35 -3.52 -0.25 -11.76
CA GLU A 35 -3.16 -1.66 -11.70
C GLU A 35 -2.51 -2.07 -10.37
N TRP A 36 -1.82 -1.17 -9.66
CA TRP A 36 -1.19 -1.47 -8.38
C TRP A 36 -2.24 -1.62 -7.28
N SER A 37 -3.22 -0.72 -7.27
CA SER A 37 -4.40 -0.76 -6.42
C SER A 37 -5.18 -2.05 -6.65
N GLU A 38 -5.45 -2.46 -7.90
CA GLU A 38 -6.12 -3.73 -8.18
C GLU A 38 -5.33 -4.95 -7.70
N ARG A 39 -4.02 -4.96 -7.98
CA ARG A 39 -3.15 -6.05 -7.55
C ARG A 39 -3.08 -6.16 -6.03
N ALA A 40 -3.08 -5.02 -5.32
CA ALA A 40 -3.14 -4.97 -3.86
C ALA A 40 -4.49 -5.48 -3.33
N ARG A 41 -5.62 -5.05 -3.92
CA ARG A 41 -6.96 -5.56 -3.57
C ARG A 41 -7.04 -7.07 -3.69
N HIS A 42 -6.53 -7.64 -4.78
CA HIS A 42 -6.51 -9.09 -4.96
C HIS A 42 -5.70 -9.80 -3.88
N ARG A 43 -4.49 -9.33 -3.57
CA ARG A 43 -3.64 -9.90 -2.53
C ARG A 43 -4.29 -9.84 -1.15
N ILE A 44 -4.96 -8.75 -0.81
CA ILE A 44 -5.70 -8.59 0.45
C ILE A 44 -6.84 -9.60 0.53
N ARG A 45 -7.66 -9.73 -0.53
CA ARG A 45 -8.76 -10.70 -0.58
C ARG A 45 -8.28 -12.13 -0.36
N VAL A 46 -7.16 -12.52 -0.98
CA VAL A 46 -6.56 -13.84 -0.79
C VAL A 46 -6.05 -14.01 0.64
N ALA A 47 -5.30 -13.05 1.17
CA ALA A 47 -4.76 -13.10 2.54
C ALA A 47 -5.87 -13.17 3.60
N CYS A 48 -7.01 -12.50 3.35
CA CYS A 48 -8.17 -12.51 4.24
C CYS A 48 -9.16 -13.66 3.95
N ASN A 49 -8.89 -14.53 2.96
CA ASN A 49 -9.81 -15.57 2.49
C ASN A 49 -11.23 -15.06 2.17
N ALA A 50 -11.33 -13.85 1.60
CA ALA A 50 -12.57 -13.13 1.36
C ALA A 50 -12.64 -12.66 -0.11
N PRO A 51 -12.89 -13.58 -1.08
CA PRO A 51 -12.77 -13.28 -2.52
C PRO A 51 -13.77 -12.22 -3.03
N LYS A 52 -14.87 -12.00 -2.30
CA LYS A 52 -15.93 -11.03 -2.66
C LYS A 52 -15.88 -9.75 -1.83
N ALA A 53 -14.89 -9.56 -0.98
CA ALA A 53 -14.81 -8.37 -0.14
C ALA A 53 -14.48 -7.12 -0.97
N ASP A 54 -15.14 -6.03 -0.64
CA ASP A 54 -14.74 -4.70 -1.11
C ASP A 54 -13.55 -4.21 -0.29
N VAL A 55 -12.58 -3.60 -0.96
CA VAL A 55 -11.33 -3.13 -0.36
C VAL A 55 -11.12 -1.68 -0.79
N TYR A 56 -11.08 -0.79 0.19
CA TYR A 56 -10.90 0.64 0.01
C TYR A 56 -9.60 1.08 0.69
N PHE A 57 -8.80 1.90 0.00
CA PHE A 57 -7.57 2.46 0.54
C PHE A 57 -7.85 3.83 1.16
N LEU A 58 -7.34 4.05 2.36
CA LEU A 58 -7.46 5.30 3.11
C LEU A 58 -6.06 5.74 3.55
N SER A 59 -5.80 7.04 3.51
CA SER A 59 -4.55 7.61 4.01
C SER A 59 -4.67 7.91 5.50
N GLY A 60 -4.02 7.11 6.33
CA GLY A 60 -4.08 7.22 7.79
C GLY A 60 -5.42 6.76 8.37
N VAL A 61 -5.50 6.76 9.70
CA VAL A 61 -6.73 6.50 10.44
C VAL A 61 -7.33 7.86 10.81
N ARG A 62 -8.61 8.08 10.47
CA ARG A 62 -9.34 9.26 10.93
C ARG A 62 -9.55 9.08 12.44
N CYS A 63 -8.94 9.95 13.25
CA CYS A 63 -9.32 10.09 14.65
C CYS A 63 -10.75 10.64 14.75
#